data_AF-A0A813KLY5-F1
#
_entry.id   AF-A0A813KLY5-F1
#
_cell.length_a   1.000
_cell.length_b   1.000
_cell.length_c   1.000
_cell.angle_alpha   90.00
_cell.angle_beta   90.00
_cell.angle_gamma   90.00
#
_symmetry.space_group_name_H-M   'P 1'
#
loop_
_entity.id
_entity.type
_entity.pdbx_description
1 polymer ?
#
loop_
_entity_poly.entity_id
_entity_poly.type
_entity_poly.pdbx_seq_one_letter_code
_entity_poly.pdbx_strand_id
1 'polypeptide(L)'
;ALLREVLASQLAPDIYTFNSALSACEKGRAWDRALALLREMQQSRVVPDLISFSAAISAAEKGGEWPWALALLSEMAELSLKPGLIAYNAAVSACERGRCWQPVLGLLDAMRRSRLRPDEITYTAAVGAAAACFNWVMALNLLNDMTMQTGTSNLAVLSAALAACGFGMQPWRAVELLPA
;
A
#
# COMPACT_ATOMS: atom_id res chain seq x y z
N ALA A 1 9.95 19.56 16.64
CA ALA A 1 10.38 20.92 17.02
C ALA A 1 9.56 21.95 16.24
N LEU A 2 9.70 22.03 14.92
CA LEU A 2 8.99 22.99 14.06
C LEU A 2 7.46 23.05 14.22
N LEU A 3 6.77 21.91 14.31
CA LEU A 3 5.30 21.91 14.43
C LEU A 3 4.81 22.47 15.77
N ARG A 4 5.55 22.23 16.86
CA ARG A 4 5.25 22.81 18.17
C ARG A 4 5.52 24.31 18.22
N GLU A 5 6.53 24.77 17.48
CA GLU A 5 6.83 26.21 17.36
C GLU A 5 5.80 26.93 16.49
N VAL A 6 5.32 26.31 15.39
CA VAL A 6 4.23 26.86 14.56
C VAL A 6 2.92 26.90 15.35
N LEU A 7 2.61 25.85 16.12
CA LEU A 7 1.46 25.84 17.05
C LEU A 7 1.60 26.85 18.20
N ALA A 8 2.83 27.24 18.57
CA ALA A 8 3.10 28.25 19.58
C ALA A 8 3.11 29.68 19.01
N SER A 9 3.25 29.84 17.69
CA SER A 9 3.01 31.11 17.01
C SER A 9 1.53 31.27 16.72
N GLN A 10 1.00 32.50 16.73
CA GLN A 10 -0.43 32.79 16.45
C GLN A 10 -0.87 32.49 15.00
N LEU A 11 -0.08 31.72 14.22
CA LEU A 11 -0.52 31.21 12.93
C LEU A 11 -1.32 29.92 13.13
N ALA A 12 -2.61 29.99 12.81
CA ALA A 12 -3.44 28.79 12.72
C ALA A 12 -2.81 27.84 11.69
N PRO A 13 -2.49 26.58 12.08
CA PRO A 13 -1.91 25.62 11.16
C PRO A 13 -2.88 25.36 10.00
N ASP A 14 -2.36 25.46 8.78
CA ASP A 14 -3.11 25.25 7.55
C ASP A 14 -2.85 23.84 6.98
N ILE A 15 -3.54 23.51 5.88
CA ILE A 15 -3.39 22.22 5.20
C ILE A 15 -1.94 21.95 4.75
N TYR A 16 -1.20 22.99 4.38
CA TYR A 16 0.20 22.86 3.95
C TYR A 16 1.13 22.51 5.11
N THR A 17 0.89 23.09 6.28
CA THR A 17 1.64 22.78 7.51
C THR A 17 1.47 21.31 7.88
N PHE A 18 0.23 20.81 7.88
CA PHE A 18 -0.06 19.41 8.16
C PHE A 18 0.47 18.47 7.08
N ASN A 19 0.31 18.78 5.80
CA ASN A 19 0.85 17.96 4.70
C ASN A 19 2.37 17.86 4.74
N SER A 20 3.06 18.94 5.10
CA SER A 20 4.51 18.93 5.30
C SER A 20 4.92 18.01 6.44
N ALA A 21 4.17 18.04 7.54
CA ALA A 21 4.38 17.16 8.69
C ALA A 21 4.10 15.69 8.38
N LEU A 22 3.04 15.41 7.63
CA LEU A 22 2.68 14.07 7.17
C LEU A 22 3.77 13.51 6.23
N SER A 23 4.30 14.32 5.31
CA SER A 23 5.43 13.91 4.48
C SER A 23 6.70 13.63 5.30
N ALA A 24 6.94 14.37 6.38
CA ALA A 24 8.03 14.05 7.31
C ALA A 24 7.78 12.72 8.05
N CYS A 25 6.54 12.44 8.47
CA CYS A 25 6.17 11.16 9.08
C CYS A 25 6.34 9.99 8.11
N GLU A 26 5.98 10.18 6.85
CA GLU A 26 6.17 9.23 5.76
C GLU A 26 7.66 8.89 5.57
N LYS A 27 8.54 9.89 5.56
CA LYS A 27 10.00 9.68 5.47
C LYS A 27 10.56 9.02 6.74
N GLY A 28 10.00 9.37 7.90
CA GLY A 28 10.39 8.84 9.21
C GLY A 28 9.76 7.49 9.56
N ARG A 29 8.90 6.92 8.70
CA ARG A 29 8.13 5.68 8.96
C ARG A 29 7.27 5.74 10.23
N ALA A 30 6.86 6.94 10.64
CA ALA A 30 6.11 7.19 11.86
C ALA A 30 4.60 7.18 11.58
N TRP A 31 4.05 5.98 11.34
CA TRP A 31 2.63 5.79 11.01
C TRP A 31 1.69 6.25 12.13
N ASP A 32 2.09 6.02 13.39
CA ASP A 32 1.38 6.41 14.60
C ASP A 32 1.19 7.93 14.68
N ARG A 33 2.26 8.67 14.37
CA ARG A 33 2.24 10.14 14.30
C ARG A 33 1.46 10.63 13.09
N ALA A 34 1.53 9.95 11.95
CA ALA A 34 0.75 10.31 10.78
C ALA A 34 -0.77 10.23 11.06
N LEU A 35 -1.22 9.17 11.74
CA LEU A 35 -2.61 9.03 12.19
C LEU A 35 -3.00 10.11 13.21
N ALA A 36 -2.12 10.43 14.16
CA ALA A 36 -2.36 11.49 15.13
C ALA A 36 -2.53 12.86 14.44
N LEU A 37 -1.69 13.16 13.43
CA LEU A 37 -1.79 14.39 12.65
C LEU A 37 -3.10 14.49 11.86
N LEU A 38 -3.57 13.40 11.24
CA LEU A 38 -4.87 13.40 10.56
C LEU A 38 -6.03 13.72 11.50
N ARG A 39 -6.00 13.19 12.73
CA ARG A 39 -7.00 13.52 13.77
C ARG A 39 -6.88 14.97 14.22
N GLU A 40 -5.66 15.47 14.38
CA GLU A 40 -5.41 16.86 14.75
C GLU A 40 -5.88 17.85 13.68
N MET A 41 -5.75 17.51 12.39
CA MET A 41 -6.34 18.28 11.28
C MET A 41 -7.85 18.44 11.46
N GLN A 42 -8.55 17.34 11.69
CA GLN A 42 -10.00 17.34 11.89
C GLN A 42 -10.41 18.18 13.12
N GLN A 43 -9.69 18.06 14.24
CA GLN A 43 -9.92 18.85 15.45
C GLN A 43 -9.68 20.36 15.22
N SER A 44 -8.69 20.69 14.39
CA SER A 44 -8.35 22.05 13.98
C SER A 44 -9.27 22.60 12.87
N ARG A 45 -10.32 21.85 12.49
CA ARG A 45 -11.25 22.16 11.38
C ARG A 45 -10.55 22.31 10.01
N VAL A 46 -9.40 21.67 9.85
CA VAL A 46 -8.70 21.53 8.57
C VAL A 46 -9.14 20.22 7.93
N VAL A 47 -9.72 20.29 6.73
CA VAL A 47 -10.19 19.09 6.01
C VAL A 47 -8.99 18.38 5.38
N PRO A 48 -8.70 17.11 5.75
CA PRO A 48 -7.66 16.34 5.10
C PRO A 48 -8.01 16.09 3.63
N ASP A 49 -7.01 16.21 2.76
CA ASP A 49 -7.15 16.00 1.33
C ASP A 49 -6.51 14.68 0.87
N LEU A 50 -6.51 14.44 -0.44
CA LEU A 50 -5.87 13.29 -1.06
C LEU A 50 -4.39 13.17 -0.67
N ILE A 51 -3.67 14.30 -0.55
CA ILE A 51 -2.25 14.33 -0.22
C ILE A 51 -2.05 13.89 1.24
N SER A 52 -2.88 14.41 2.15
CA SER A 52 -2.87 14.08 3.57
C SER A 52 -3.01 12.57 3.79
N PHE A 53 -4.04 11.98 3.18
CA PHE A 53 -4.30 10.54 3.29
C PHE A 53 -3.24 9.70 2.58
N SER A 54 -2.78 10.10 1.39
CA SER A 54 -1.74 9.35 0.67
C SER A 54 -0.43 9.30 1.47
N ALA A 55 -0.04 10.41 2.10
CA ALA A 55 1.15 10.46 2.95
C ALA A 55 0.99 9.55 4.20
N ALA A 56 -0.18 9.53 4.81
CA ALA A 56 -0.46 8.66 5.96
C ALA A 56 -0.48 7.17 5.58
N ILE A 57 -1.07 6.81 4.43
CA ILE A 57 -1.06 5.43 3.92
C ILE A 57 0.38 5.00 3.60
N SER A 58 1.18 5.85 2.96
CA SER A 58 2.60 5.57 2.69
C SER A 58 3.44 5.46 3.97
N ALA A 59 3.09 6.21 5.03
CA ALA A 59 3.72 6.04 6.35
C ALA A 59 3.36 4.67 6.96
N ALA A 60 2.09 4.25 6.88
CA ALA A 60 1.62 2.95 7.33
C ALA A 60 2.26 1.80 6.54
N GLU A 61 2.38 1.94 5.22
CA GLU A 61 3.12 1.01 4.35
C GLU A 61 4.54 0.81 4.86
N LYS A 62 5.30 1.90 5.04
CA LYS A 62 6.69 1.83 5.48
C LYS A 62 6.84 1.27 6.91
N GLY A 63 5.80 1.41 7.72
CA GLY A 63 5.67 0.78 9.04
C GLY A 63 5.28 -0.70 9.01
N GLY A 64 4.79 -1.22 7.87
CA GLY A 64 4.22 -2.56 7.76
C GLY A 64 2.82 -2.71 8.37
N GLU A 65 2.16 -1.58 8.65
CA GLU A 65 0.89 -1.50 9.36
C GLU A 65 -0.29 -1.55 8.38
N TRP A 66 -0.46 -2.72 7.76
CA TRP A 66 -1.52 -2.96 6.79
C TRP A 66 -2.94 -2.68 7.30
N PRO A 67 -3.34 -2.94 8.58
CA PRO A 67 -4.71 -2.67 9.02
C PRO A 67 -5.04 -1.18 8.95
N TRP A 68 -4.07 -0.33 9.31
CA TRP A 68 -4.20 1.12 9.26
C TRP A 68 -4.21 1.64 7.83
N ALA A 69 -3.37 1.09 6.94
CA ALA A 69 -3.40 1.44 5.53
C ALA A 69 -4.77 1.16 4.88
N LEU A 70 -5.40 0.02 5.21
CA LEU A 70 -6.74 -0.32 4.75
C LEU A 70 -7.82 0.59 5.34
N ALA A 71 -7.75 0.87 6.64
CA ALA A 71 -8.70 1.74 7.33
C ALA A 71 -8.69 3.16 6.72
N LEU A 72 -7.50 3.69 6.41
CA LEU A 72 -7.36 4.99 5.75
C LEU A 72 -7.93 4.98 4.33
N LEU A 73 -7.75 3.89 3.56
CA LEU A 73 -8.37 3.76 2.24
C LEU A 73 -9.91 3.75 2.32
N SER A 74 -10.49 3.07 3.31
CA SER A 74 -11.94 3.12 3.53
C SER A 74 -12.42 4.51 3.94
N GLU A 75 -11.68 5.19 4.83
CA GLU A 75 -12.03 6.55 5.27
C GLU A 75 -12.01 7.54 4.10
N MET A 76 -11.03 7.42 3.20
CA MET A 76 -11.01 8.22 1.97
C MET A 76 -12.30 8.02 1.15
N ALA A 77 -12.73 6.78 0.97
CA ALA A 77 -13.95 6.47 0.22
C ALA A 77 -15.21 7.05 0.90
N GLU A 78 -15.29 7.00 2.22
CA GLU A 78 -16.38 7.62 3.01
C GLU A 78 -16.41 9.14 2.86
N LEU A 79 -15.23 9.77 2.81
CA LEU A 79 -15.07 11.21 2.55
C LEU A 79 -15.25 11.58 1.08
N SER A 80 -15.69 10.66 0.23
CA SER A 80 -15.82 10.83 -1.23
C SER A 80 -14.51 11.22 -1.93
N LEU A 81 -13.36 10.99 -1.28
CA LEU A 81 -12.04 11.12 -1.86
C LEU A 81 -11.73 9.83 -2.61
N LYS A 82 -11.55 9.92 -3.93
CA LYS A 82 -11.22 8.74 -4.74
C LYS A 82 -9.75 8.38 -4.50
N PRO A 83 -9.45 7.21 -3.91
CA PRO A 83 -8.08 6.77 -3.76
C PRO A 83 -7.46 6.55 -5.14
N GLY A 84 -6.29 7.13 -5.36
CA GLY A 84 -5.54 6.94 -6.60
C GLY A 84 -4.78 5.61 -6.62
N LEU A 85 -4.16 5.30 -7.76
CA LEU A 85 -3.29 4.13 -7.94
C LEU A 85 -2.21 4.06 -6.85
N ILE A 86 -1.61 5.20 -6.50
CA ILE A 86 -0.57 5.29 -5.47
C ILE A 86 -1.07 4.82 -4.10
N ALA A 87 -2.27 5.22 -3.68
CA ALA A 87 -2.82 4.86 -2.38
C ALA A 87 -3.11 3.36 -2.29
N TYR A 88 -3.65 2.78 -3.36
CA TYR A 88 -3.85 1.33 -3.45
C TYR A 88 -2.53 0.56 -3.47
N ASN A 89 -1.54 1.01 -4.26
CA ASN A 89 -0.22 0.39 -4.31
C ASN A 89 0.47 0.38 -2.95
N ALA A 90 0.40 1.51 -2.22
CA ALA A 90 0.92 1.61 -0.86
C ALA A 90 0.20 0.65 0.11
N ALA A 91 -1.13 0.50 0.01
CA ALA A 91 -1.86 -0.46 0.84
C ALA A 91 -1.52 -1.92 0.52
N VAL A 92 -1.36 -2.28 -0.75
CA VAL A 92 -0.92 -3.64 -1.14
C VAL A 92 0.52 -3.90 -0.66
N SER A 93 1.40 -2.91 -0.77
CA SER A 93 2.78 -2.98 -0.27
C SER A 93 2.84 -3.08 1.27
N ALA A 94 1.89 -2.44 1.97
CA ALA A 94 1.72 -2.61 3.41
C ALA A 94 1.36 -4.06 3.76
N CYS A 95 0.44 -4.67 2.99
CA CYS A 95 0.04 -6.08 3.15
C CYS A 95 1.20 -7.05 2.90
N GLU A 96 2.07 -6.77 1.93
CA GLU A 96 3.31 -7.53 1.70
C GLU A 96 4.20 -7.53 2.94
N ARG A 97 4.50 -6.34 3.46
CA ARG A 97 5.34 -6.15 4.66
C ARG A 97 4.70 -6.78 5.91
N GLY A 98 3.39 -6.67 6.02
CA GLY A 98 2.58 -7.26 7.07
C GLY A 98 2.34 -8.77 6.94
N ARG A 99 2.86 -9.40 5.86
CA ARG A 99 2.66 -10.82 5.55
C ARG A 99 1.18 -11.22 5.59
N CYS A 100 0.34 -10.44 4.93
CA CYS A 100 -1.10 -10.64 4.89
C CYS A 100 -1.61 -10.59 3.45
N TRP A 101 -1.75 -11.76 2.81
CA TRP A 101 -2.21 -11.85 1.42
C TRP A 101 -3.74 -11.73 1.26
N GLN A 102 -4.51 -12.02 2.31
CA GLN A 102 -5.98 -12.10 2.20
C GLN A 102 -6.63 -10.77 1.78
N PRO A 103 -6.27 -9.61 2.37
CA PRO A 103 -6.87 -8.33 1.98
C PRO A 103 -6.46 -7.87 0.57
N VAL A 104 -5.34 -8.38 0.04
CA VAL A 104 -4.79 -7.97 -1.27
C VAL A 104 -5.78 -8.25 -2.40
N LEU A 105 -6.50 -9.38 -2.36
CA LEU A 105 -7.50 -9.69 -3.37
C LEU A 105 -8.66 -8.69 -3.38
N GLY A 106 -9.13 -8.32 -2.18
CA GLY A 106 -10.16 -7.29 -2.03
C GLY A 106 -9.69 -5.93 -2.54
N LEU A 107 -8.42 -5.58 -2.32
CA LEU A 107 -7.82 -4.36 -2.86
C LEU A 107 -7.74 -4.38 -4.40
N LEU A 108 -7.28 -5.48 -5.01
CA LEU A 108 -7.23 -5.61 -6.47
C LEU A 108 -8.62 -5.50 -7.11
N ASP A 109 -9.63 -6.12 -6.50
CA ASP A 109 -11.01 -6.00 -6.96
C ASP A 109 -11.57 -4.58 -6.77
N ALA A 110 -11.24 -3.92 -5.65
CA ALA A 110 -11.62 -2.53 -5.41
C ALA A 110 -11.00 -1.59 -6.45
N MET A 111 -9.72 -1.77 -6.80
CA MET A 111 -9.05 -1.01 -7.87
C MET A 111 -9.78 -1.17 -9.21
N ARG A 112 -10.10 -2.41 -9.60
CA ARG A 112 -10.84 -2.70 -10.84
C ARG A 112 -12.20 -2.03 -10.87
N ARG A 113 -12.95 -2.07 -9.75
CA ARG A 113 -14.24 -1.38 -9.61
C ARG A 113 -14.10 0.14 -9.69
N SER A 114 -13.01 0.69 -9.18
CA SER A 114 -12.64 2.11 -9.34
C SER A 114 -12.10 2.46 -10.73
N ARG A 115 -12.11 1.52 -11.70
CA ARG A 115 -11.54 1.65 -13.05
C ARG A 115 -10.05 1.97 -13.06
N LEU A 116 -9.35 1.61 -11.98
CA LEU A 116 -7.90 1.64 -11.90
C LEU A 116 -7.36 0.29 -12.35
N ARG A 117 -6.36 0.31 -13.22
CA ARG A 117 -5.65 -0.91 -13.62
C ARG A 117 -4.49 -1.13 -12.65
N PRO A 118 -4.42 -2.28 -11.96
CA PRO A 118 -3.24 -2.66 -11.21
C PRO A 118 -2.02 -2.62 -12.14
N ASP A 119 -0.91 -2.08 -11.65
CA ASP A 119 0.34 -1.99 -12.39
C ASP A 119 1.33 -3.05 -11.90
N GLU A 120 2.53 -3.02 -12.46
CA GLU A 120 3.61 -3.93 -12.06
C GLU A 120 3.94 -3.83 -10.57
N ILE A 121 3.84 -2.63 -9.97
CA ILE A 121 4.10 -2.43 -8.54
C ILE A 121 3.02 -3.13 -7.72
N THR A 122 1.74 -2.99 -8.09
CA THR A 122 0.65 -3.68 -7.41
C THR A 122 0.83 -5.19 -7.43
N TYR A 123 1.11 -5.78 -8.60
CA TYR A 123 1.25 -7.23 -8.72
C TYR A 123 2.51 -7.74 -8.03
N THR A 124 3.62 -7.00 -8.08
CA THR A 124 4.86 -7.37 -7.37
C THR A 124 4.61 -7.49 -5.88
N ALA A 125 3.99 -6.47 -5.27
CA ALA A 125 3.66 -6.49 -3.85
C ALA A 125 2.63 -7.58 -3.51
N ALA A 126 1.64 -7.81 -4.39
CA ALA A 126 0.62 -8.85 -4.19
C ALA A 126 1.21 -10.26 -4.19
N VAL A 127 2.10 -10.56 -5.14
CA VAL A 127 2.82 -11.84 -5.21
C VAL A 127 3.77 -11.97 -4.02
N GLY A 128 4.47 -10.90 -3.65
CA GLY A 128 5.31 -10.85 -2.45
C GLY A 128 4.53 -11.20 -1.18
N ALA A 129 3.34 -10.63 -1.01
CA ALA A 129 2.45 -10.93 0.12
C ALA A 129 2.03 -12.42 0.15
N ALA A 130 1.68 -12.99 -1.00
CA ALA A 130 1.32 -14.40 -1.12
C ALA A 130 2.51 -15.33 -0.84
N ALA A 131 3.70 -15.00 -1.36
CA ALA A 131 4.94 -15.73 -1.16
C ALA A 131 5.37 -15.73 0.31
N ALA A 132 5.28 -14.58 0.98
CA ALA A 132 5.58 -14.43 2.41
C ALA A 132 4.66 -15.27 3.31
N CYS A 133 3.48 -15.65 2.81
CA CYS A 133 2.51 -16.50 3.49
C CYS A 133 2.55 -17.97 3.02
N PHE A 134 3.55 -18.35 2.23
CA PHE A 134 3.71 -19.68 1.63
C PHE A 134 2.52 -20.13 0.75
N ASN A 135 1.72 -19.18 0.26
CA ASN A 135 0.59 -19.47 -0.62
C ASN A 135 1.03 -19.37 -2.09
N TRP A 136 1.74 -20.41 -2.52
CA TRP A 136 2.29 -20.49 -3.88
C TRP A 136 1.20 -20.50 -4.96
N VAL A 137 0.05 -21.15 -4.71
CA VAL A 137 -1.08 -21.18 -5.67
C VAL A 137 -1.54 -19.76 -5.97
N MET A 138 -1.69 -18.93 -4.94
CA MET A 138 -2.09 -17.55 -5.13
C MET A 138 -0.99 -16.72 -5.81
N ALA A 139 0.27 -16.92 -5.43
CA ALA A 139 1.40 -16.27 -6.07
C ALA A 139 1.46 -16.55 -7.58
N LEU A 140 1.20 -17.81 -8.00
CA LEU A 140 1.15 -18.20 -9.40
C LEU A 140 -0.04 -17.60 -10.14
N ASN A 141 -1.23 -17.63 -9.53
CA ASN A 141 -2.42 -17.03 -10.13
C ASN A 141 -2.24 -15.53 -10.36
N LEU A 142 -1.67 -14.82 -9.39
CA LEU A 142 -1.38 -13.39 -9.50
C LEU A 142 -0.31 -13.08 -10.54
N LEU A 143 0.73 -13.92 -10.64
CA LEU A 143 1.76 -13.79 -11.68
C LEU A 143 1.17 -13.99 -13.08
N ASN A 144 0.30 -15.00 -13.26
CA ASN A 144 -0.36 -15.23 -14.55
C ASN A 144 -1.37 -14.13 -14.90
N ASP A 145 -2.06 -13.57 -13.90
CA ASP A 145 -2.94 -12.40 -14.11
C ASP A 145 -2.12 -11.15 -14.50
N MET A 146 -0.95 -10.95 -13.88
CA MET A 146 -0.01 -9.90 -14.26
C MET A 146 0.46 -10.07 -15.71
N THR A 147 0.95 -11.24 -16.12
CA THR A 147 1.44 -11.45 -17.50
C THR A 147 0.35 -11.22 -18.53
N MET A 148 -0.90 -11.58 -18.23
CA MET A 148 -2.05 -11.33 -19.10
C MET A 148 -2.45 -9.85 -19.18
N GLN A 149 -2.28 -9.07 -18.10
CA GLN A 149 -2.72 -7.67 -18.04
C GLN A 149 -1.63 -6.65 -18.39
N THR A 150 -0.39 -6.87 -17.98
CA THR A 150 0.73 -5.93 -18.19
C THR A 150 1.65 -6.36 -19.32
N GLY A 151 1.61 -7.63 -19.76
CA GLY A 151 2.51 -8.16 -20.79
C GLY A 151 3.96 -8.26 -20.35
N THR A 152 4.26 -8.02 -19.08
CA THR A 152 5.60 -8.04 -18.49
C THR A 152 5.62 -8.97 -17.29
N SER A 153 6.68 -9.78 -17.16
CA SER A 153 7.01 -10.48 -15.92
C SER A 153 8.40 -10.00 -15.50
N ASN A 154 8.49 -9.46 -14.29
CA ASN A 154 9.78 -9.05 -13.74
C ASN A 154 10.41 -10.23 -12.99
N LEU A 155 11.73 -10.32 -13.07
CA LEU A 155 12.55 -11.34 -12.40
C LEU A 155 12.33 -11.33 -10.87
N ALA A 156 12.02 -10.18 -10.28
CA ALA A 156 11.64 -10.08 -8.86
C ALA A 156 10.35 -10.86 -8.54
N VAL A 157 9.30 -10.71 -9.36
CA VAL A 157 8.00 -11.37 -9.18
C VAL A 157 8.11 -12.88 -9.46
N LEU A 158 8.85 -13.24 -10.50
CA LEU A 158 9.18 -14.63 -10.83
C LEU A 158 9.93 -15.30 -9.68
N SER A 159 11.00 -14.68 -9.18
CA SER A 159 11.79 -15.25 -8.06
C SER A 159 10.97 -15.38 -6.77
N ALA A 160 10.09 -14.43 -6.46
CA ALA A 160 9.19 -14.51 -5.31
C ALA A 160 8.17 -15.67 -5.46
N ALA A 161 7.61 -15.85 -6.66
CA ALA A 161 6.72 -16.96 -6.96
C ALA A 161 7.45 -18.32 -6.91
N LEU A 162 8.67 -18.41 -7.46
CA LEU A 162 9.52 -19.60 -7.39
C LEU A 162 9.88 -19.95 -5.94
N ALA A 163 10.22 -18.95 -5.12
CA ALA A 163 10.50 -19.14 -3.70
C ALA A 163 9.27 -19.71 -2.99
N ALA A 164 8.08 -19.16 -3.24
CA ALA A 164 6.83 -19.70 -2.70
C ALA A 164 6.61 -21.17 -3.10
N CYS A 165 6.86 -21.53 -4.36
CA CYS A 165 6.74 -22.90 -4.89
C CYS A 165 7.77 -23.87 -4.28
N GLY A 166 9.00 -23.41 -4.02
CA GLY A 166 10.07 -24.21 -3.42
C GLY A 166 9.73 -24.67 -2.00
N PHE A 167 9.08 -23.83 -1.20
CA PHE A 167 8.58 -24.22 0.12
C PHE A 167 7.31 -25.09 0.06
N GLY A 168 6.56 -25.04 -1.05
CA GLY A 168 5.34 -25.84 -1.29
C GLY A 168 5.55 -27.29 -1.73
N MET A 169 6.78 -27.81 -1.67
CA MET A 169 7.17 -29.17 -2.10
C MET A 169 6.90 -29.54 -3.57
N GLN A 170 6.69 -28.57 -4.48
CA GLN A 170 6.53 -28.82 -5.92
C GLN A 170 7.45 -27.94 -6.79
N PRO A 171 8.78 -28.19 -6.77
CA PRO A 171 9.76 -27.39 -7.51
C PRO A 171 9.68 -27.52 -9.04
N TRP A 172 8.99 -28.53 -9.57
CA TRP A 172 8.91 -28.78 -11.02
C TRP A 172 7.94 -27.83 -11.74
N ARG A 173 6.85 -27.38 -11.11
CA ARG A 173 5.94 -26.36 -11.68
C ARG A 173 6.59 -24.98 -11.81
N ALA A 174 7.62 -24.74 -11.01
CA ALA A 174 8.46 -23.55 -11.07
C ALA A 174 9.20 -23.44 -12.44
N VAL A 175 9.51 -24.57 -13.07
CA VAL A 175 10.22 -24.63 -14.36
C VAL A 175 9.33 -24.25 -15.54
N GLU A 176 8.01 -24.48 -15.46
CA GLU A 176 7.05 -24.06 -16.51
C GLU A 176 6.85 -22.53 -16.58
N LEU A 177 7.30 -21.80 -15.55
CA LEU A 177 7.14 -20.35 -15.44
C LEU A 177 8.38 -19.56 -15.88
N LEU A 178 9.51 -20.22 -16.10
CA LEU A 178 10.70 -19.57 -16.63
C LEU A 178 10.51 -19.40 -18.14
N PRO A 179 10.65 -18.16 -18.67
CA PRO A 179 10.66 -17.97 -20.11
C PRO A 179 11.85 -18.75 -20.71
N ALA A 180 11.57 -19.50 -21.77
CA ALA A 180 12.57 -20.29 -22.52
C ALA A 180 13.65 -19.40 -23.15
#